data_AF-A0A1Q6SRM2-F1
#
_entry.id   AF-A0A1Q6SRM2-F1
#
_cell.length_a   1.000
_cell.length_b   1.000
_cell.length_c   1.000
_cell.angle_alpha   90.00
_cell.angle_beta   90.00
_cell.angle_gamma   90.00
#
_symmetry.space_group_name_H-M   'P 1'
#
loop_
_entity.id
_entity.type
_entity.pdbx_description
1 polymer ?
#
loop_
_entity_poly.entity_id
_entity_poly.type
_entity_poly.pdbx_seq_one_letter_code
_entity_poly.pdbx_strand_id
1 'polypeptide(L)' 'MKRIKAACLLQTICFQPKDTNPPEYSKQLVHQEYEAYKAQMKRRGTQFKILEENVQEDSSIIIKIKKQNNQQPVGDYFD' A
#
# COMPACT_ATOMS: atom_id res chain seq x y z
N MET A 1 -28.74 14.53 9.03
CA MET A 1 -28.16 13.57 8.06
C MET A 1 -26.68 13.86 7.88
N LYS A 2 -25.80 12.85 7.85
CA LYS A 2 -24.35 13.02 7.69
C LYS A 2 -23.95 12.96 6.22
N ARG A 3 -23.09 13.87 5.77
CA ARG A 3 -22.46 13.85 4.44
C ARG A 3 -20.96 13.98 4.57
N ILE A 4 -20.22 13.10 3.91
CA ILE A 4 -18.74 13.13 3.90
C ILE A 4 -18.29 14.16 2.87
N LYS A 5 -17.46 15.11 3.29
CA LYS A 5 -16.94 16.21 2.46
C LYS A 5 -15.57 15.93 1.88
N ALA A 6 -14.72 15.25 2.66
CA ALA A 6 -13.45 14.71 2.24
C ALA A 6 -13.10 13.51 3.14
N ALA A 7 -12.29 12.58 2.65
CA ALA A 7 -11.78 11.48 3.46
C ALA A 7 -10.49 10.89 2.88
N CYS A 8 -9.67 10.39 3.79
CA CYS A 8 -8.43 9.70 3.48
C CYS A 8 -8.30 8.50 4.41
N LEU A 9 -7.69 7.43 3.91
CA LEU A 9 -7.40 6.22 4.67
C LEU A 9 -5.88 6.09 4.86
N LEU A 10 -5.47 6.00 6.12
CA LEU A 10 -4.10 5.65 6.51
C LEU A 10 -4.06 4.16 6.85
N GLN A 11 -3.09 3.44 6.29
CA GLN A 11 -2.91 2.00 6.53
C GLN A 11 -1.44 1.66 6.69
N THR A 12 -1.17 0.68 7.54
CA THR A 12 0.10 -0.05 7.58
C THR A 12 -0.13 -1.40 6.91
N ILE A 13 0.67 -1.73 5.90
CA ILE A 13 0.55 -2.97 5.14
C ILE A 13 1.89 -3.69 5.21
N CYS A 14 1.84 -4.98 5.52
CA CYS A 14 3.01 -5.86 5.51
C CYS A 14 2.89 -6.84 4.33
N PHE A 15 3.88 -6.82 3.45
CA PHE A 15 4.04 -7.81 2.39
C PHE A 15 5.03 -8.85 2.89
N GLN A 16 4.56 -10.08 3.11
CA GLN A 16 5.35 -11.14 3.73
C GLN A 16 5.62 -12.26 2.74
N PRO A 17 6.81 -12.89 2.80
CA PRO A 17 7.08 -14.07 2.02
C PRO A 17 6.15 -15.21 2.44
N LYS A 18 5.75 -16.05 1.48
CA LYS A 18 5.00 -17.28 1.79
C LYS A 18 5.98 -18.33 2.30
N ASP A 19 5.63 -18.99 3.40
CA ASP A 19 6.48 -20.00 4.10
C ASP A 19 6.89 -21.20 3.23
N THR A 20 6.27 -21.38 2.05
CA THR A 20 6.44 -22.56 1.20
C THR A 20 7.58 -22.45 0.18
N ASN A 21 8.26 -21.31 0.09
CA ASN A 21 9.22 -21.01 -0.97
C ASN A 21 10.66 -20.87 -0.48
N PRO A 22 11.68 -21.23 -1.29
CA PRO A 22 13.08 -20.97 -0.98
C PRO A 22 13.36 -19.48 -0.71
N PRO A 23 14.27 -19.11 0.21
CA PRO A 23 14.43 -17.75 0.72
C PRO A 23 14.65 -16.67 -0.36
N GLU A 24 15.48 -16.93 -1.38
CA GLU A 24 15.73 -15.94 -2.44
C GLU A 24 14.51 -15.72 -3.35
N TYR A 25 13.79 -16.80 -3.66
CA TYR A 25 12.57 -16.73 -4.47
C TYR A 25 11.46 -15.98 -3.73
N SER A 26 11.39 -16.18 -2.41
CA SER A 26 10.48 -15.48 -1.51
C SER A 26 10.69 -13.96 -1.52
N LYS A 27 11.93 -13.47 -1.52
CA LYS A 27 12.23 -12.02 -1.59
C LYS A 27 11.76 -11.39 -2.90
N GLN A 28 12.00 -12.05 -4.04
CA GLN A 28 11.56 -11.55 -5.34
C GLN A 28 10.03 -11.48 -5.43
N LEU A 29 9.34 -12.50 -4.92
CA LEU A 29 7.87 -12.53 -4.91
C LEU A 29 7.27 -11.41 -4.07
N VAL A 30 7.81 -11.14 -2.88
CA VAL A 30 7.37 -10.03 -2.02
C VAL A 30 7.52 -8.69 -2.75
N HIS A 31 8.66 -8.48 -3.42
CA HIS A 31 8.89 -7.26 -4.18
C HIS A 31 7.92 -7.13 -5.38
N GLN A 32 7.67 -8.23 -6.10
CA GLN A 32 6.68 -8.25 -7.19
C GLN A 32 5.26 -7.95 -6.70
N GLU A 33 4.86 -8.49 -5.55
CA GLU A 33 3.55 -8.21 -4.95
C GLU A 33 3.42 -6.73 -4.55
N TYR A 34 4.47 -6.16 -3.97
CA TYR A 34 4.51 -4.74 -3.64
C TYR A 34 4.40 -3.83 -4.88
N GLU A 35 5.14 -4.14 -5.95
CA GLU A 35 5.05 -3.39 -7.20
C GLU A 35 3.68 -3.56 -7.88
N ALA A 36 3.13 -4.78 -7.88
CA ALA A 36 1.80 -5.06 -8.40
C ALA A 36 0.72 -4.27 -7.64
N TYR A 37 0.84 -4.14 -6.32
CA TYR A 37 -0.06 -3.32 -5.50
C TYR A 37 -0.03 -1.84 -5.92
N LYS A 38 1.16 -1.24 -6.07
CA LYS A 38 1.31 0.13 -6.55
C LYS A 38 0.75 0.31 -7.96
N ALA A 39 1.04 -0.61 -8.87
CA ALA A 39 0.54 -0.59 -10.24
C ALA A 39 -0.99 -0.68 -10.29
N GLN A 40 -1.60 -1.53 -9.45
CA GLN A 40 -3.05 -1.66 -9.37
C GLN A 40 -3.72 -0.36 -8.91
N MET A 41 -3.16 0.32 -7.90
CA MET A 41 -3.69 1.62 -7.45
C MET A 41 -3.58 2.69 -8.53
N LYS A 42 -2.42 2.77 -9.20
CA LYS A 42 -2.23 3.68 -10.35
C LYS A 42 -3.23 3.41 -11.46
N ARG A 43 -3.42 2.14 -11.83
CA ARG A 43 -4.38 1.71 -12.87
C ARG A 43 -5.83 2.07 -12.51
N ARG A 44 -6.19 2.00 -11.23
CA ARG A 44 -7.52 2.38 -10.73
C ARG A 44 -7.70 3.89 -10.58
N GLY A 45 -6.66 4.70 -10.79
CA GLY A 45 -6.68 6.13 -10.52
C GLY A 45 -6.87 6.47 -9.04
N THR A 46 -6.62 5.52 -8.13
CA THR A 46 -6.71 5.76 -6.69
C THR A 46 -5.56 6.69 -6.29
N GLN A 47 -5.88 7.82 -5.65
CA GLN A 47 -4.84 8.71 -5.13
C GLN A 47 -4.17 8.06 -3.92
N PHE A 48 -2.84 7.94 -3.92
CA PHE A 48 -2.08 7.41 -2.79
C PHE A 48 -0.69 8.03 -2.68
N LYS A 49 -0.13 7.98 -1.46
CA LYS A 49 1.23 8.40 -1.11
C LYS A 49 1.80 7.40 -0.12
N ILE A 50 2.98 6.86 -0.43
CA ILE A 50 3.76 6.07 0.54
C ILE A 50 4.41 7.07 1.51
N LEU A 51 4.15 6.90 2.80
CA LEU A 51 4.69 7.73 3.87
C LEU A 51 5.97 7.13 4.45
N GLU A 52 6.00 5.81 4.60
CA GLU A 52 7.16 5.04 5.05
C GLU A 52 7.23 3.74 4.27
N GLU A 53 8.44 3.27 3.98
CA GLU A 53 8.72 1.98 3.35
C GLU A 53 9.94 1.38 4.06
N ASN A 54 9.75 0.22 4.68
CA ASN A 54 10.79 -0.47 5.46
C ASN A 54 10.91 -1.92 5.01
N VAL A 55 12.07 -2.28 4.47
CA VAL A 55 12.43 -3.67 4.19
C VAL A 55 13.01 -4.30 5.46
N GLN A 56 12.45 -5.42 5.89
CA GLN A 56 12.83 -6.13 7.10
C GLN A 56 13.90 -7.19 6.82
N GLU A 57 14.56 -7.69 7.88
CA GLU A 57 15.57 -8.74 7.80
C GLU A 57 15.01 -10.07 7.26
N ASP A 58 13.73 -10.35 7.53
CA ASP A 58 12.99 -11.52 7.02
C ASP A 58 12.53 -11.36 5.56
N SER A 59 13.01 -10.33 4.86
CA SER A 59 12.60 -9.95 3.49
C SER A 59 11.14 -9.49 3.34
N SER A 60 10.42 -9.26 4.44
CA SER A 60 9.12 -8.59 4.37
C SER A 60 9.26 -7.08 4.09
N ILE A 61 8.22 -6.48 3.54
CA ILE A 61 8.15 -5.03 3.28
C ILE A 61 6.97 -4.46 4.06
N ILE A 62 7.25 -3.55 4.99
CA ILE A 62 6.23 -2.82 5.74
C ILE A 62 6.13 -1.41 5.17
N ILE A 63 4.95 -1.04 4.68
CA ILE A 63 4.66 0.32 4.23
C ILE A 63 3.64 0.99 5.14
N LYS A 64 3.80 2.29 5.36
CA LYS A 64 2.70 3.17 5.78
C LYS A 64 2.23 3.93 4.57
N ILE A 65 0.95 3.80 4.24
CA ILE A 65 0.35 4.40 3.06
C ILE A 65 -0.83 5.28 3.43
N LYS A 66 -0.90 6.41 2.75
CA LYS A 66 -2.03 7.32 2.72
C LYS A 66 -2.74 7.13 1.39
N LYS A 67 -4.03 6.79 1.37
CA LYS A 67 -4.78 6.55 0.13
C LYS A 67 -6.21 7.07 0.18
N GLN A 68 -6.78 7.31 -0.99
CA GLN A 68 -8.18 7.66 -1.15
C GLN A 68 -9.08 6.57 -0.55
N ASN A 69 -10.08 6.99 0.23
CA ASN A 69 -11.03 6.06 0.83
C ASN A 69 -12.24 5.85 -0.10
N ASN A 70 -12.26 4.72 -0.81
CA ASN A 70 -13.27 4.42 -1.82
C ASN A 70 -13.35 5.53 -2.89
N GLN A 71 -14.54 6.06 -3.16
CA GLN A 71 -14.79 7.15 -4.10
C GLN A 71 -14.97 8.51 -3.41
N GLN A 72 -14.58 8.63 -2.14
CA GLN A 72 -14.69 9.89 -1.42
C GLN A 72 -13.65 10.88 -1.96
N PRO A 73 -13.98 12.17 -2.11
CA PRO A 73 -13.00 13.18 -2.45
C PRO A 73 -11.90 13.21 -1.38
N VAL A 74 -10.64 13.36 -1.79
CA VAL A 74 -9.53 13.46 -0.85
C VAL A 74 -9.45 14.83 -0.16
N GLY A 75 -9.85 15.90 -0.85
CA GLY A 75 -9.70 17.27 -0.36
C GLY A 75 -8.27 17.58 0.09
N ASP A 76 -8.15 18.44 1.09
CA ASP A 76 -6.86 18.91 1.64
C ASP A 76 -6.11 17.81 2.42
N TYR A 77 -6.71 16.61 2.54
CA TYR A 77 -5.98 15.49 3.11
C TYR A 77 -4.80 15.08 2.26
N PHE A 78 -4.60 15.49 1.01
CA PHE A 78 -3.42 15.09 0.22
C PHE A 78 -2.36 16.17 0.06
N ASP A 79 -2.60 17.35 0.61
CA ASP A 79 -1.67 18.47 0.63
C ASP A 79 -0.47 18.21 1.56
#